data_AF-A0A6I6LUK0-F1
#
_entry.id   AF-A0A6I6LUK0-F1
#
_cell.length_a   1.000
_cell.length_b   1.000
_cell.length_c   1.000
_cell.angle_alpha   90.00
_cell.angle_beta   90.00
_cell.angle_gamma   90.00
#
_symmetry.space_group_name_H-M   'P 1'
#
loop_
_entity.id
_entity.type
_entity.pdbx_description
1 polymer ?
#
loop_
_entity_poly.entity_id
_entity_poly.type
_entity_poly.pdbx_seq_one_letter_code
_entity_poly.pdbx_strand_id
1 'polypeptide(L)' 'MLWKKHLSHSPHYQYLAVLEAEEVENKGMLYGQREFRLKLADGSTVNHTFDADEYQQWWSSFLKGGQVVNP' A
#
# COMPACT_ATOMS: atom_id res chain seq x y z
N MET A 1 0.43 -7.13 -6.75
CA MET A 1 0.40 -7.00 -5.28
C MET A 1 -1.04 -6.88 -4.82
N LEU A 2 -1.34 -7.30 -3.59
CA LEU A 2 -2.68 -7.24 -3.00
C LEU A 2 -2.69 -6.31 -1.78
N TRP A 3 -3.75 -5.52 -1.66
CA TRP A 3 -4.03 -4.63 -0.55
C TRP A 3 -5.21 -5.16 0.26
N LYS A 4 -5.00 -5.39 1.54
CA LYS A 4 -6.01 -5.81 2.51
C LYS A 4 -6.81 -4.58 2.95
N LYS A 5 -8.06 -4.49 2.52
CA LYS A 5 -9.01 -3.42 2.87
C LYS A 5 -10.01 -3.93 3.90
N HIS A 6 -10.16 -3.20 5.00
CA HIS A 6 -11.25 -3.47 5.96
C HIS A 6 -12.55 -2.93 5.40
N LEU A 7 -13.60 -3.76 5.39
CA LEU A 7 -14.94 -3.34 5.01
C LEU A 7 -15.62 -2.76 6.25
N SER A 8 -16.13 -1.52 6.17
CA SER A 8 -16.76 -0.88 7.34
C SER A 8 -18.00 -1.62 7.86
N HIS A 9 -18.62 -2.47 7.02
CA HIS A 9 -19.86 -3.19 7.30
C HIS A 9 -19.69 -4.72 7.39
N SER A 10 -18.45 -5.22 7.43
CA SER A 10 -18.19 -6.66 7.47
C SER A 10 -16.94 -6.97 8.29
N PRO A 11 -16.94 -8.06 9.08
CA PRO A 11 -15.73 -8.54 9.76
C PRO A 11 -14.71 -9.15 8.78
N HIS A 12 -15.03 -9.21 7.48
CA HIS A 12 -14.16 -9.77 6.46
C HIS A 12 -13.28 -8.72 5.81
N TYR A 13 -12.05 -9.13 5.52
CA TYR A 13 -11.12 -8.36 4.71
C TYR A 13 -11.34 -8.63 3.23
N GLN A 14 -11.26 -7.58 2.43
CA GLN A 14 -11.20 -7.70 0.98
C GLN A 14 -9.76 -7.47 0.53
N TYR A 15 -9.26 -8.38 -0.32
CA TYR A 15 -7.96 -8.23 -0.94
C TYR A 15 -8.14 -7.66 -2.34
N LEU A 16 -7.60 -6.48 -2.59
CA LEU A 16 -7.72 -5.76 -3.85
C LEU A 16 -6.36 -5.63 -4.52
N ALA A 17 -6.29 -5.79 -5.84
CA ALA A 17 -5.04 -5.53 -6.54
C ALA A 17 -4.70 -4.03 -6.51
N VAL A 18 -3.44 -3.70 -6.24
CA VAL A 18 -2.91 -2.35 -6.41
C VAL A 18 -2.59 -2.17 -7.90
N LEU A 19 -3.22 -1.19 -8.54
CA LEU A 19 -3.05 -0.90 -9.96
C LEU A 19 -1.98 0.18 -10.21
N GLU A 20 -2.01 1.24 -9.42
CA GLU A 20 -1.10 2.38 -9.52
C GLU A 20 -0.61 2.75 -8.12
N ALA A 21 0.63 3.22 -8.01
CA ALA A 21 1.23 3.73 -6.79
C ALA A 21 2.01 5.01 -7.11
N GLU A 22 1.65 6.11 -6.48
CA GLU A 22 2.28 7.42 -6.67
C GLU A 22 2.94 7.85 -5.36
N GLU A 23 4.22 8.18 -5.38
CA GLU A 23 4.92 8.71 -4.21
C GLU A 23 4.48 10.16 -3.98
N VAL A 24 4.04 10.46 -2.75
CA VAL A 24 3.61 11.79 -2.35
C VAL A 24 4.74 12.40 -1.53
N GLU A 25 5.35 13.46 -2.05
CA GLU A 25 6.41 14.17 -1.33
C GLU A 25 5.83 14.89 -0.12
N ASN A 26 6.15 14.39 1.08
CA ASN A 26 5.68 14.95 2.34
C ASN A 26 6.86 15.51 3.14
N LYS A 27 6.93 16.84 3.26
CA LYS A 27 8.04 17.58 3.88
C LYS A 27 8.20 17.33 5.39
N GLY A 28 7.25 16.65 6.03
CA GLY A 28 7.28 16.34 7.46
C GLY A 28 7.73 14.93 7.82
N MET A 29 8.19 14.13 6.86
CA MET A 29 8.54 12.72 7.10
C MET A 29 9.82 12.52 7.88
N LEU A 30 9.80 11.53 8.78
CA LEU A 30 11.00 11.06 9.45
C LEU A 30 11.91 10.34 8.43
N TYR A 31 13.21 10.32 8.73
CA TYR A 31 14.21 9.73 7.84
C TYR A 31 13.83 8.30 7.44
N GLY A 32 13.68 8.05 6.14
CA GLY A 32 13.38 6.74 5.58
C GLY A 32 11.90 6.42 5.40
N GLN A 33 10.98 7.26 5.89
CA GLN A 33 9.55 7.13 5.60
C GLN A 33 9.21 7.62 4.20
N ARG A 34 8.24 6.97 3.55
CA ARG A 34 7.71 7.37 2.23
C ARG A 34 6.21 7.19 2.18
N GLU A 35 5.47 8.23 1.78
CA GLU A 35 4.04 8.13 1.55
C GLU A 35 3.74 7.83 0.09
N PHE A 36 2.80 6.91 -0.10
CA PHE A 36 2.29 6.56 -1.39
C PHE A 36 0.78 6.69 -1.41
N ARG A 37 0.27 7.23 -2.51
CA ARG A 37 -1.14 7.12 -2.90
C ARG A 37 -1.30 5.91 -3.80
N LEU A 38 -2.01 4.91 -3.29
CA LEU A 38 -2.27 3.65 -3.98
C LEU A 38 -3.68 3.69 -4.59
N LYS A 39 -3.79 3.31 -5.87
CA LYS A 39 -5.07 3.11 -6.55
C LYS A 39 -5.38 1.62 -6.62
N LEU A 40 -6.51 1.24 -6.06
CA LEU A 40 -6.94 -0.15 -5.97
C LEU A 40 -7.83 -0.53 -7.17
N ALA A 41 -7.98 -1.83 -7.39
CA ALA A 41 -8.77 -2.38 -8.49
C ALA A 41 -10.27 -2.05 -8.42
N ASP A 42 -10.79 -1.70 -7.25
CA ASP A 42 -12.17 -1.20 -7.08
C ASP A 42 -12.32 0.28 -7.45
N GLY A 43 -11.24 0.93 -7.90
CA GLY A 43 -11.19 2.36 -8.21
C GLY A 43 -10.98 3.25 -7.00
N SER A 44 -10.91 2.69 -5.78
CA SER A 44 -10.64 3.47 -4.58
C SER A 44 -9.16 3.83 -4.43
N THR A 45 -8.90 4.95 -3.76
CA THR A 45 -7.55 5.39 -3.44
C THR A 45 -7.28 5.29 -1.95
N VAL A 46 -6.08 4.85 -1.58
CA VAL A 46 -5.62 4.73 -0.19
C VAL A 46 -4.26 5.41 -0.09
N ASN A 47 -4.11 6.34 0.84
CA ASN A 47 -2.80 6.87 1.19
C ASN A 47 -2.20 5.98 2.29
N HIS A 48 -0.93 5.63 2.14
CA HIS A 48 -0.22 4.86 3.14
C HIS A 48 1.24 5.32 3.22
N THR A 49 1.72 5.49 4.44
CA THR A 49 3.11 5.81 4.73
C THR A 49 3.82 4.53 5.10
N PHE A 50 4.79 4.13 4.29
CA PHE A 50 5.68 3.02 4.59
C PHE A 50 6.86 3.53 5.41
N ASP A 51 7.19 2.80 6.48
CA ASP A 51 8.49 2.92 7.11
C ASP A 51 9.60 2.34 6.21
N ALA A 52 10.88 2.63 6.50
CA ALA A 52 12.00 2.23 5.64
C ALA A 52 12.05 0.71 5.39
N ASP A 53 11.84 -0.10 6.43
CA ASP A 53 11.84 -1.55 6.35
C ASP A 53 10.61 -2.10 5.62
N GLU A 54 9.44 -1.49 5.86
CA GLU A 54 8.19 -1.84 5.17
C GLU A 54 8.26 -1.50 3.68
N TYR A 55 8.85 -0.36 3.33
CA TYR A 55 9.08 0.07 1.95
C TYR A 55 9.98 -0.92 1.21
N GLN A 56 11.08 -1.39 1.83
CA GLN A 56 11.95 -2.41 1.24
C GLN A 56 11.18 -3.69 0.92
N GLN A 57 10.35 -4.16 1.85
CA GLN A 57 9.52 -5.34 1.65
C GLN A 57 8.47 -5.11 0.55
N TRP A 58 7.78 -3.97 0.59
CA TRP A 58 6.80 -3.55 -0.40
C TRP A 58 7.41 -3.46 -1.80
N TRP A 59 8.54 -2.79 -1.94
CA TRP A 59 9.28 -2.66 -3.20
C TRP A 59 9.71 -4.02 -3.75
N SER A 60 10.22 -4.92 -2.88
CA SER A 60 10.60 -6.27 -3.29
C SER A 60 9.42 -7.10 -3.80
N SER A 61 8.20 -6.78 -3.37
CA SER A 61 7.00 -7.53 -3.74
C SER A 61 6.52 -7.25 -5.17
N PHE A 62 6.88 -6.10 -5.77
CA PHE A 62 6.65 -5.84 -7.19
C PHE A 62 7.33 -6.89 -8.07
N LEU A 63 8.55 -7.28 -7.72
CA LEU A 63 9.33 -8.28 -8.45
C LEU A 63 8.79 -9.71 -8.24
N LYS A 64 8.04 -9.95 -7.16
CA LYS A 64 7.54 -11.28 -6.75
C LYS A 64 6.11 -11.57 -7.20
N GLY A 65 5.45 -10.64 -7.89
CA GLY A 65 4.21 -10.93 -8.63
C GLY A 65 2.93 -11.15 -7.82
N GLY A 66 2.87 -10.91 -6.50
CA GLY A 66 1.61 -11.18 -5.79
C GLY A 66 1.53 -11.12 -4.27
N GLN A 67 2.48 -10.51 -3.56
CA GLN A 67 2.42 -10.50 -2.09
C GLN A 67 1.33 -9.53 -1.56
N VAL A 68 0.71 -9.89 -0.43
CA VAL A 68 -0.09 -8.96 0.39
C VAL A 68 0.88 -8.07 1.14
N VAL A 69 0.69 -6.76 1.01
CA VAL A 69 1.72 -5.77 1.36
C VAL A 69 1.41 -4.97 2.63
N ASN A 70 0.21 -5.12 3.17
CA ASN A 70 -0.17 -4.58 4.48
C ASN A 70 -0.63 -5.73 5.40
N PRO A 71 0.19 -6.17 6.37
CA PRO A 71 -0.22 -7.18 7.35
C PRO A 71 -1.41 -6.71 8.22
#